data_AF-A0A1M5RBR3-F1
#
_entry.id   AF-A0A1M5RBR3-F1
#
_cell.length_a   1.000
_cell.length_b   1.000
_cell.length_c   1.000
_cell.angle_alpha   90.00
_cell.angle_beta   90.00
_cell.angle_gamma   90.00
#
_symmetry.space_group_name_H-M   'P 1'
#
loop_
_entity.id
_entity.type
_entity.pdbx_description
1 polymer ?
#
loop_
_entity_poly.entity_id
_entity_poly.type
_entity_poly.pdbx_seq_one_letter_code
_entity_poly.pdbx_strand_id
1 'polypeptide(L)'
;MTNVDEQVFTAAKLAEQARGDLETTLDLHHHAGVVADTDHANALSFLQGVDGWTRSALRSEVEPTLHTAEATRAVMDGRREQLATIVGLTEAELTASQMRLLGQLSSALDNHGAPAFVSVGGNPETGKTNAGWLLIELRKQLVDDLLVLSNAAGSLTDIRVTSMHELTELLIEHRERPKAVLLDECSTHMDARTHSREVATQWTPVAKRMAKLGVDVQLNVVHSGKDYHPEGKRLTTLGVWKSEKTVAEFFSNWAADADRPSSPIFSGPVAELEPTGVEYDPDDTAPWSWNLNEGLFEADRDWDGYYNDLEKR
;
A
#
# COMPACT_ATOMS: atom_id res chain seq x y z
N MET A 1 14.81 -6.45 8.42
CA MET A 1 14.65 -7.73 7.71
C MET A 1 13.24 -8.21 8.03
N THR A 2 12.29 -7.97 7.15
CA THR A 2 10.97 -8.58 7.24
C THR A 2 11.16 -10.07 7.02
N ASN A 3 10.83 -10.87 8.04
CA ASN A 3 10.83 -12.32 7.92
C ASN A 3 9.70 -12.67 6.97
N VAL A 4 10.03 -12.90 5.69
CA VAL A 4 9.17 -13.69 4.83
C VAL A 4 8.93 -14.99 5.58
N ASP A 5 7.68 -15.41 5.71
CA ASP A 5 7.38 -16.70 6.29
C ASP A 5 7.82 -17.78 5.27
N GLU A 6 9.11 -18.11 5.31
CA GLU A 6 9.77 -19.06 4.40
C GLU A 6 9.04 -20.40 4.40
N GLN A 7 8.32 -20.72 5.48
CA GLN A 7 7.53 -21.94 5.63
C GLN A 7 6.33 -21.94 4.70
N VAL A 8 5.59 -20.82 4.64
CA VAL A 8 4.44 -20.65 3.72
C VAL A 8 4.89 -20.66 2.26
N PHE A 9 6.03 -20.02 1.96
CA PHE A 9 6.60 -20.01 0.61
C PHE A 9 7.05 -21.41 0.16
N THR A 10 7.69 -22.16 1.04
CA THR A 10 8.13 -23.53 0.78
C THR A 10 6.93 -24.46 0.55
N ALA A 11 5.85 -24.27 1.33
CA ALA A 11 4.61 -25.03 1.19
C ALA A 11 3.89 -24.78 -0.15
N ALA A 12 3.91 -23.54 -0.65
CA ALA A 12 3.36 -23.19 -1.96
C ALA A 12 4.21 -23.79 -3.11
N LYS A 13 5.54 -23.73 -3.01
CA LYS A 13 6.44 -24.35 -4.01
C LYS A 13 6.33 -25.86 -4.08
N LEU A 14 6.11 -26.51 -2.94
CA LEU A 14 5.79 -27.94 -2.87
C LEU A 14 4.49 -28.27 -3.62
N ALA A 15 3.49 -27.40 -3.52
CA ALA A 15 2.19 -27.55 -4.20
C ALA A 15 2.30 -27.37 -5.73
N GLU A 16 3.06 -26.39 -6.19
CA GLU A 16 3.37 -26.21 -7.63
C GLU A 16 4.10 -27.43 -8.19
N GLN A 17 5.08 -27.94 -7.45
CA GLN A 17 5.81 -29.15 -7.83
C GLN A 17 4.89 -30.38 -7.89
N ALA A 18 4.07 -30.63 -6.87
CA ALA A 18 3.15 -31.76 -6.81
C ALA A 18 2.07 -31.70 -7.91
N ARG A 19 1.78 -30.51 -8.46
CA ARG A 19 0.90 -30.33 -9.62
C ARG A 19 1.61 -30.49 -10.97
N GLY A 20 2.95 -30.49 -10.98
CA GLY A 20 3.76 -30.55 -12.20
C GLY A 20 4.02 -29.18 -12.84
N ASP A 21 3.73 -28.09 -12.12
CA ASP A 21 3.87 -26.70 -12.61
C ASP A 21 5.29 -26.14 -12.37
N LEU A 22 6.17 -26.90 -11.71
CA LEU A 22 7.56 -26.54 -11.41
C LEU A 22 8.52 -27.53 -12.09
N GLU A 23 9.49 -27.03 -12.86
CA GLU A 23 10.56 -27.89 -13.41
C GLU A 23 11.49 -28.38 -12.28
N THR A 24 11.44 -29.69 -12.02
CA THR A 24 12.23 -30.34 -10.96
C THR A 24 12.57 -31.78 -11.35
N THR A 25 13.58 -32.35 -10.69
CA THR A 25 13.97 -33.76 -10.84
C THR A 25 13.22 -34.70 -9.90
N LEU A 26 12.38 -34.14 -9.02
CA LEU A 26 11.65 -34.87 -7.99
C LEU A 26 10.19 -35.12 -8.43
N ASP A 27 9.81 -36.40 -8.47
CA ASP A 27 8.46 -36.86 -8.84
C ASP A 27 7.61 -37.04 -7.56
N LEU A 28 6.75 -36.07 -7.27
CA LEU A 28 5.87 -36.06 -6.09
C LEU A 28 4.43 -36.37 -6.49
N HIS A 29 3.72 -37.12 -5.64
CA HIS A 29 2.30 -37.38 -5.84
C HIS A 29 1.45 -36.12 -5.56
N HIS A 30 0.33 -35.98 -6.28
CA HIS A 30 -0.56 -34.81 -6.22
C HIS A 30 -1.11 -34.47 -4.81
N HIS A 31 -1.20 -35.44 -3.90
CA HIS A 31 -1.68 -35.22 -2.54
C HIS A 31 -0.59 -34.81 -1.54
N ALA A 32 0.67 -34.71 -1.98
CA ALA A 32 1.79 -34.32 -1.14
C ALA A 32 1.60 -32.89 -0.58
N GLY A 33 1.68 -32.75 0.75
CA GLY A 33 1.48 -31.47 1.46
C GLY A 33 0.02 -31.01 1.58
N VAL A 34 -0.92 -31.62 0.85
CA VAL A 34 -2.36 -31.33 0.89
C VAL A 34 -3.06 -32.14 1.98
N VAL A 35 -2.74 -33.43 2.07
CA VAL A 35 -3.37 -34.36 3.01
C VAL A 35 -2.53 -34.47 4.28
N ALA A 36 -3.02 -33.90 5.38
CA ALA A 36 -2.35 -33.87 6.68
C ALA A 36 -2.34 -35.23 7.39
N ASP A 37 -3.44 -35.96 7.24
CA ASP A 37 -3.63 -37.26 7.85
C ASP A 37 -2.71 -38.30 7.19
N THR A 38 -1.82 -38.88 8.00
CA THR A 38 -0.77 -39.78 7.51
C THR A 38 -1.35 -41.08 6.96
N ASP A 39 -2.47 -41.56 7.51
CA ASP A 39 -3.11 -42.80 7.05
C ASP A 39 -3.80 -42.57 5.69
N HIS A 40 -4.48 -41.44 5.52
CA HIS A 40 -5.06 -41.05 4.23
C HIS A 40 -3.98 -40.77 3.17
N ALA A 41 -2.89 -40.08 3.52
CA ALA A 41 -1.79 -39.81 2.60
C ALA A 41 -1.09 -41.10 2.14
N ASN A 42 -0.87 -42.06 3.04
CA ASN A 42 -0.29 -43.35 2.71
C ASN A 42 -1.22 -44.19 1.82
N ALA A 43 -2.52 -44.20 2.11
CA ALA A 43 -3.51 -44.89 1.28
C ALA A 43 -3.56 -44.30 -0.14
N LEU A 44 -3.54 -42.98 -0.29
CA LEU A 44 -3.49 -42.32 -1.59
C LEU A 44 -2.18 -42.63 -2.34
N SER A 45 -1.02 -42.56 -1.67
CA SER A 45 0.27 -42.94 -2.28
C SER A 45 0.28 -44.37 -2.77
N PHE A 46 -0.29 -45.30 -2.01
CA PHE A 46 -0.44 -46.69 -2.43
C PHE A 46 -1.33 -46.82 -3.67
N LEU A 47 -2.48 -46.13 -3.68
CA LEU A 47 -3.42 -46.14 -4.81
C LEU A 47 -2.82 -45.53 -6.08
N GLN A 48 -1.94 -44.53 -5.98
CA GLN A 48 -1.23 -43.99 -7.15
C GLN A 48 -0.34 -45.02 -7.86
N GLY A 49 0.14 -46.05 -7.14
CA GLY A 49 0.89 -47.16 -7.72
C GLY A 49 0.02 -48.27 -8.35
N VAL A 50 -1.31 -48.17 -8.26
CA VAL A 50 -2.25 -49.17 -8.80
C VAL A 50 -2.63 -48.82 -10.23
N ASP A 51 -2.40 -49.74 -11.16
CA ASP A 51 -2.76 -49.58 -12.57
C ASP A 51 -4.25 -49.25 -12.75
N GLY A 52 -4.53 -48.15 -13.45
CA GLY A 52 -5.88 -47.68 -13.73
C GLY A 52 -6.50 -46.78 -12.66
N TRP A 53 -5.87 -46.59 -11.49
CA TRP A 53 -6.32 -45.63 -10.47
C TRP A 53 -6.52 -44.23 -11.05
N THR A 54 -5.51 -43.76 -11.78
CA THR A 54 -5.45 -42.42 -12.37
C THR A 54 -6.64 -42.10 -13.27
N ARG A 55 -7.28 -43.13 -13.86
CA ARG A 55 -8.42 -43.04 -14.78
C ARG A 55 -9.73 -43.56 -14.17
N SER A 56 -9.72 -43.93 -12.88
CA SER A 56 -10.87 -44.56 -12.23
C SER A 56 -11.91 -43.52 -11.82
N ALA A 57 -13.19 -43.90 -11.89
CA ALA A 57 -14.30 -43.09 -11.35
C ALA A 57 -14.25 -42.97 -9.81
N LEU A 58 -13.52 -43.86 -9.13
CA LEU A 58 -13.29 -43.79 -7.69
C LEU A 58 -12.35 -42.64 -7.33
N ARG A 59 -11.31 -42.41 -8.13
CA ARG A 59 -10.39 -41.28 -7.93
C ARG A 59 -11.13 -39.93 -7.97
N SER A 60 -12.02 -39.75 -8.95
CA SER A 60 -12.80 -38.51 -9.11
C SER A 60 -13.76 -38.22 -7.96
N GLU A 61 -14.03 -39.20 -7.10
CA GLU A 61 -14.88 -39.02 -5.91
C GLU A 61 -14.05 -38.93 -4.63
N VAL A 62 -13.00 -39.74 -4.51
CA VAL A 62 -12.19 -39.87 -3.28
C VAL A 62 -11.23 -38.70 -3.10
N GLU A 63 -10.49 -38.30 -4.15
CA GLU A 63 -9.51 -37.19 -4.03
C GLU A 63 -10.21 -35.85 -3.68
N PRO A 64 -11.30 -35.43 -4.34
CA PRO A 64 -11.99 -34.18 -4.00
C PRO A 64 -12.60 -34.17 -2.60
N THR A 65 -13.15 -35.32 -2.16
CA THR A 65 -13.73 -35.46 -0.81
C THR A 65 -12.67 -35.26 0.26
N LEU A 66 -11.51 -35.90 0.12
CA LEU A 66 -10.40 -35.76 1.07
C LEU A 66 -9.81 -34.35 1.02
N HIS A 67 -9.60 -33.77 -0.15
CA HIS A 67 -9.06 -32.41 -0.29
C HIS A 67 -10.00 -31.36 0.34
N THR A 68 -11.32 -31.51 0.17
CA THR A 68 -12.31 -30.58 0.74
C THR A 68 -12.39 -30.68 2.27
N ALA A 69 -12.28 -31.91 2.81
CA ALA A 69 -12.25 -32.12 4.26
C ALA A 69 -11.00 -31.47 4.89
N GLU A 70 -9.83 -31.60 4.24
CA GLU A 70 -8.59 -30.97 4.69
C GLU A 70 -8.63 -29.44 4.54
N ALA A 71 -9.20 -28.91 3.45
CA ALA A 71 -9.40 -27.47 3.25
C ALA A 71 -10.23 -26.87 4.39
N THR A 72 -11.33 -27.53 4.72
CA THR A 72 -12.24 -27.11 5.80
C THR A 72 -11.53 -27.11 7.15
N ARG A 73 -10.71 -28.14 7.43
CA ARG A 73 -9.95 -28.24 8.67
C ARG A 73 -8.85 -27.17 8.75
N ALA A 74 -8.14 -26.91 7.66
CA ALA A 74 -7.09 -25.90 7.61
C ALA A 74 -7.64 -24.48 7.86
N VAL A 75 -8.85 -24.17 7.38
CA VAL A 75 -9.56 -22.91 7.69
C VAL A 75 -9.93 -22.84 9.17
N MET A 76 -10.55 -23.89 9.72
CA MET A 76 -11.02 -23.90 11.11
C MET A 76 -9.86 -23.84 12.12
N ASP A 77 -8.73 -24.46 11.80
CA ASP A 77 -7.55 -24.54 12.68
C ASP A 77 -6.54 -23.39 12.44
N GLY A 78 -6.78 -22.49 11.47
CA GLY A 78 -5.89 -21.38 11.13
C GLY A 78 -4.53 -21.80 10.56
N ARG A 79 -4.46 -22.94 9.86
CA ARG A 79 -3.21 -23.53 9.34
C ARG A 79 -2.80 -22.91 8.00
N ARG A 80 -2.06 -21.80 8.07
CA ARG A 80 -1.67 -20.96 6.92
C ARG A 80 -0.89 -21.72 5.84
N GLU A 81 0.04 -22.59 6.23
CA GLU A 81 0.86 -23.39 5.30
C GLU A 81 0.03 -24.40 4.51
N GLN A 82 -0.90 -25.09 5.18
CA GLN A 82 -1.81 -26.05 4.54
C GLN A 82 -2.81 -25.36 3.63
N LEU A 83 -3.31 -24.18 4.02
CA LEU A 83 -4.13 -23.37 3.13
C LEU A 83 -3.38 -23.04 1.85
N ALA A 84 -2.13 -22.56 1.93
CA ALA A 84 -1.31 -22.26 0.75
C ALA A 84 -1.12 -23.47 -0.19
N THR A 85 -0.97 -24.68 0.36
CA THR A 85 -0.83 -25.91 -0.43
C THR A 85 -2.14 -26.42 -1.04
N ILE A 86 -3.25 -26.41 -0.30
CA ILE A 86 -4.53 -27.03 -0.68
C ILE A 86 -5.23 -26.29 -1.83
N VAL A 87 -5.34 -24.99 -1.69
CA VAL A 87 -6.04 -24.14 -2.66
C VAL A 87 -5.15 -23.75 -3.83
N GLY A 88 -3.85 -24.09 -3.77
CA GLY A 88 -2.84 -23.54 -4.65
C GLY A 88 -3.00 -22.03 -4.77
N LEU A 89 -3.31 -21.33 -3.65
CA LEU A 89 -3.41 -19.87 -3.58
C LEU A 89 -2.01 -19.35 -3.90
N THR A 90 -1.76 -19.19 -5.19
CA THR A 90 -1.36 -17.89 -5.67
C THR A 90 -2.49 -16.94 -5.25
N GLU A 91 -2.19 -15.98 -4.38
CA GLU A 91 -2.96 -14.73 -4.33
C GLU A 91 -3.35 -14.41 -5.77
N ALA A 92 -4.65 -14.26 -6.06
CA ALA A 92 -5.14 -14.10 -7.42
C ALA A 92 -4.24 -13.09 -8.17
N GLU A 93 -3.54 -13.60 -9.20
CA GLU A 93 -2.73 -12.85 -10.15
C GLU A 93 -1.51 -12.04 -9.63
N LEU A 94 -0.89 -12.44 -8.51
CA LEU A 94 0.38 -11.84 -8.07
C LEU A 94 1.57 -12.78 -8.30
N THR A 95 2.27 -12.61 -9.42
CA THR A 95 3.61 -13.17 -9.68
C THR A 95 4.56 -12.82 -8.53
N ALA A 96 5.61 -13.63 -8.30
CA ALA A 96 6.61 -13.36 -7.26
C ALA A 96 7.24 -11.95 -7.36
N SER A 97 7.29 -11.39 -8.58
CA SER A 97 7.64 -9.99 -8.85
C SER A 97 6.64 -8.99 -8.27
N GLN A 98 5.34 -9.25 -8.38
CA GLN A 98 4.29 -8.38 -7.82
C GLN A 98 4.22 -8.47 -6.28
N MET A 99 4.39 -9.66 -5.68
CA MET A 99 4.50 -9.76 -4.21
C MET A 99 5.73 -9.01 -3.69
N ARG A 100 6.87 -9.12 -4.38
CA ARG A 100 8.06 -8.34 -4.05
C ARG A 100 7.81 -6.84 -4.18
N LEU A 101 7.11 -6.42 -5.23
CA LEU A 101 6.72 -5.02 -5.44
C LEU A 101 5.87 -4.51 -4.27
N LEU A 102 4.82 -5.25 -3.87
CA LEU A 102 3.98 -4.91 -2.73
C LEU A 102 4.78 -4.81 -1.43
N GLY A 103 5.67 -5.77 -1.16
CA GLY A 103 6.53 -5.74 0.01
C GLY A 103 7.51 -4.55 0.02
N GLN A 104 8.06 -4.20 -1.13
CA GLN A 104 8.94 -3.03 -1.27
C GLN A 104 8.18 -1.71 -1.15
N LEU A 105 6.96 -1.60 -1.72
CA LEU A 105 6.10 -0.43 -1.56
C LEU A 105 5.63 -0.26 -0.12
N SER A 106 5.20 -1.35 0.52
CA SER A 106 4.85 -1.37 1.94
C SER A 106 6.02 -0.91 2.81
N SER A 107 7.23 -1.43 2.57
CA SER A 107 8.42 -0.98 3.30
C SER A 107 8.76 0.49 3.05
N ALA A 108 8.50 1.02 1.86
CA ALA A 108 8.73 2.43 1.55
C ALA A 108 7.69 3.35 2.21
N LEU A 109 6.43 2.90 2.32
CA LEU A 109 5.35 3.60 3.01
C LEU A 109 5.47 3.52 4.54
N ASP A 110 6.02 2.43 5.08
CA ASP A 110 6.29 2.30 6.51
C ASP A 110 7.40 3.25 6.99
N ASN A 111 8.36 3.56 6.11
CA ASN A 111 9.44 4.51 6.33
C ASN A 111 10.11 4.40 7.71
N HIS A 112 10.35 3.16 8.16
CA HIS A 112 10.98 2.84 9.44
C HIS A 112 10.25 3.39 10.68
N GLY A 113 8.91 3.43 10.62
CA GLY A 113 8.06 3.94 11.70
C GLY A 113 8.03 5.47 11.79
N ALA A 114 8.60 6.18 10.81
CA ALA A 114 8.40 7.62 10.63
C ALA A 114 7.35 7.86 9.52
N PRO A 115 6.70 9.03 9.46
CA PRO A 115 5.74 9.33 8.40
C PRO A 115 6.39 9.21 7.03
N ALA A 116 5.77 8.50 6.10
CA ALA A 116 6.19 8.53 4.71
C ALA A 116 5.66 9.79 4.03
N PHE A 117 6.55 10.58 3.45
CA PHE A 117 6.20 11.72 2.62
C PHE A 117 6.26 11.28 1.16
N VAL A 118 5.10 10.98 0.61
CA VAL A 118 4.92 10.51 -0.75
C VAL A 118 4.67 11.71 -1.67
N SER A 119 5.31 11.75 -2.82
CA SER A 119 5.06 12.76 -3.85
C SER A 119 4.84 12.11 -5.19
N VAL A 120 3.64 12.26 -5.75
CA VAL A 120 3.22 11.64 -7.01
C VAL A 120 3.23 12.70 -8.12
N GLY A 121 4.25 12.68 -8.96
CA GLY A 121 4.42 13.56 -10.11
C GLY A 121 4.22 12.85 -11.44
N GLY A 122 4.17 13.62 -12.52
CA GLY A 122 4.02 13.08 -13.88
C GLY A 122 3.19 13.99 -14.78
N ASN A 123 3.23 13.73 -16.09
CA ASN A 123 2.56 14.57 -17.07
C ASN A 123 1.03 14.67 -16.82
N PRO A 124 0.34 15.69 -17.36
CA PRO A 124 -1.13 15.75 -17.31
C PRO A 124 -1.78 14.45 -17.79
N GLU A 125 -2.91 14.09 -17.17
CA GLU A 125 -3.73 12.90 -17.54
C GLU A 125 -3.04 11.52 -17.42
N THR A 126 -1.92 11.41 -16.71
CA THR A 126 -1.22 10.12 -16.51
C THR A 126 -1.74 9.30 -15.33
N GLY A 127 -2.87 9.66 -14.71
CA GLY A 127 -3.45 8.89 -13.60
C GLY A 127 -2.69 9.05 -12.27
N LYS A 128 -2.21 10.25 -11.95
CA LYS A 128 -1.50 10.53 -10.70
C LYS A 128 -2.39 10.42 -9.47
N THR A 129 -3.58 11.01 -9.51
CA THR A 129 -4.60 10.90 -8.45
C THR A 129 -4.97 9.43 -8.22
N ASN A 130 -5.15 8.66 -9.29
CA ASN A 130 -5.38 7.20 -9.21
C ASN A 130 -4.25 6.48 -8.48
N ALA A 131 -2.99 6.78 -8.81
CA ALA A 131 -1.83 6.20 -8.13
C ALA A 131 -1.74 6.64 -6.66
N GLY A 132 -2.14 7.88 -6.35
CA GLY A 132 -2.25 8.36 -4.97
C GLY A 132 -3.26 7.54 -4.17
N TRP A 133 -4.47 7.36 -4.70
CA TRP A 133 -5.52 6.54 -4.08
C TRP A 133 -5.11 5.08 -3.92
N LEU A 134 -4.44 4.49 -4.92
CA LEU A 134 -3.94 3.11 -4.84
C LEU A 134 -2.97 2.92 -3.67
N LEU A 135 -2.09 3.90 -3.40
CA LEU A 135 -1.16 3.82 -2.27
C LEU A 135 -1.88 3.95 -0.91
N ILE A 136 -2.93 4.77 -0.83
CA ILE A 136 -3.77 4.88 0.37
C ILE A 136 -4.57 3.61 0.60
N GLU A 137 -5.17 3.05 -0.46
CA GLU A 137 -5.89 1.78 -0.45
C GLU A 137 -4.99 0.65 0.08
N LEU A 138 -3.78 0.52 -0.48
CA LEU A 138 -2.78 -0.44 0.00
C LEU A 138 -2.42 -0.22 1.47
N ARG A 139 -2.25 1.03 1.92
CA ARG A 139 -1.91 1.31 3.31
C ARG A 139 -3.07 1.01 4.27
N LYS A 140 -4.32 1.27 3.88
CA LYS A 140 -5.52 0.98 4.67
C LYS A 140 -5.75 -0.53 4.88
N GLN A 141 -5.22 -1.38 4.00
CA GLN A 141 -5.21 -2.84 4.19
C GLN A 141 -4.16 -3.32 5.22
N LEU A 142 -3.14 -2.51 5.48
CA LEU A 142 -1.97 -2.89 6.29
C LEU A 142 -1.94 -2.20 7.66
N VAL A 143 -2.58 -1.04 7.79
CA VAL A 143 -2.64 -0.26 9.03
C VAL A 143 -4.06 -0.27 9.55
N ASP A 144 -4.22 -0.89 10.72
CA ASP A 144 -5.49 -0.92 11.43
C ASP A 144 -5.94 0.49 11.81
N ASP A 145 -7.24 0.74 11.64
CA ASP A 145 -7.90 2.00 12.00
C ASP A 145 -7.29 3.26 11.37
N LEU A 146 -6.72 3.15 10.16
CA LEU A 146 -6.19 4.29 9.41
C LEU A 146 -7.29 5.30 9.05
N LEU A 147 -7.18 6.54 9.55
CA LEU A 147 -8.04 7.65 9.17
C LEU A 147 -7.49 8.37 7.93
N VAL A 148 -8.30 8.51 6.88
CA VAL A 148 -7.93 9.16 5.63
C VAL A 148 -8.49 10.59 5.58
N LEU A 149 -7.59 11.56 5.59
CA LEU A 149 -7.88 12.99 5.43
C LEU A 149 -7.52 13.41 4.00
N SER A 150 -8.44 14.03 3.25
CA SER A 150 -8.14 14.44 1.87
C SER A 150 -8.88 15.70 1.42
N ASN A 151 -8.26 16.54 0.59
CA ASN A 151 -8.96 17.64 -0.10
C ASN A 151 -9.77 17.17 -1.32
N ALA A 152 -9.34 16.07 -1.93
CA ALA A 152 -10.07 15.38 -2.98
C ALA A 152 -11.12 14.43 -2.39
N ALA A 153 -12.31 14.43 -2.98
CA ALA A 153 -13.36 13.48 -2.64
C ALA A 153 -13.07 12.10 -3.25
N GLY A 154 -13.13 11.06 -2.42
CA GLY A 154 -13.04 9.67 -2.83
C GLY A 154 -13.74 8.77 -1.81
N SER A 155 -14.13 7.58 -2.22
CA SER A 155 -14.81 6.59 -1.36
C SER A 155 -13.99 6.17 -0.14
N LEU A 156 -12.66 6.35 -0.15
CA LEU A 156 -11.79 6.13 1.01
C LEU A 156 -11.58 7.37 1.88
N THR A 157 -11.99 8.56 1.44
CA THR A 157 -11.87 9.79 2.24
C THR A 157 -12.82 9.71 3.43
N ASP A 158 -12.27 9.55 4.63
CA ASP A 158 -13.07 9.52 5.86
C ASP A 158 -13.50 10.95 6.25
N ILE A 159 -12.59 11.93 6.12
CA ILE A 159 -12.87 13.35 6.36
C ILE A 159 -12.29 14.19 5.23
N ARG A 160 -13.16 14.99 4.59
CA ARG A 160 -12.73 15.95 3.57
C ARG A 160 -12.16 17.19 4.26
N VAL A 161 -10.97 17.60 3.88
CA VAL A 161 -10.25 18.75 4.46
C VAL A 161 -9.85 19.73 3.38
N THR A 162 -10.23 20.99 3.52
CA THR A 162 -10.06 22.00 2.46
C THR A 162 -9.22 23.19 2.89
N SER A 163 -8.64 23.14 4.09
CA SER A 163 -7.79 24.21 4.59
C SER A 163 -6.69 23.72 5.52
N MET A 164 -5.61 24.51 5.62
CA MET A 164 -4.49 24.20 6.49
C MET A 164 -4.89 24.24 7.98
N HIS A 165 -5.81 25.12 8.35
CA HIS A 165 -6.36 25.17 9.71
C HIS A 165 -7.07 23.86 10.05
N GLU A 166 -8.07 23.48 9.26
CA GLU A 166 -8.87 22.27 9.45
C GLU A 166 -8.00 21.01 9.47
N LEU A 167 -7.00 20.92 8.57
CA LEU A 167 -6.04 19.82 8.61
C LEU A 167 -5.31 19.79 9.96
N THR A 168 -4.80 20.93 10.41
CA THR A 168 -4.02 20.99 11.66
C THR A 168 -4.87 20.62 12.87
N GLU A 169 -6.12 21.08 12.91
CA GLU A 169 -7.10 20.76 13.93
C GLU A 169 -7.36 19.25 13.99
N LEU A 170 -7.73 18.63 12.87
CA LEU A 170 -7.98 17.18 12.76
C LEU A 170 -6.75 16.34 13.11
N LEU A 171 -5.56 16.81 12.74
CA LEU A 171 -4.32 16.13 13.09
C LEU A 171 -4.07 16.11 14.61
N ILE A 172 -4.48 17.17 15.32
CA ILE A 172 -4.36 17.26 16.79
C ILE A 172 -5.51 16.48 17.46
N GLU A 173 -6.74 16.64 16.99
CA GLU A 173 -7.92 15.94 17.52
C GLU A 173 -7.74 14.42 17.51
N HIS A 174 -7.29 13.89 16.37
CA HIS A 174 -7.09 12.45 16.19
C HIS A 174 -5.63 12.04 16.39
N ARG A 175 -4.88 12.73 17.27
CA ARG A 175 -3.42 12.54 17.44
C ARG A 175 -2.99 11.08 17.68
N GLU A 176 -3.79 10.31 18.41
CA GLU A 176 -3.48 8.93 18.80
C GLU A 176 -3.94 7.87 17.77
N ARG A 177 -4.63 8.28 16.70
CA ARG A 177 -5.05 7.42 15.60
C ARG A 177 -4.07 7.58 14.43
N PRO A 178 -3.67 6.52 13.71
CA PRO A 178 -2.85 6.68 12.50
C PRO A 178 -3.63 7.41 11.41
N LYS A 179 -2.98 8.35 10.71
CA LYS A 179 -3.59 9.09 9.59
C LYS A 179 -2.83 8.95 8.29
N ALA A 180 -3.57 8.78 7.21
CA ALA A 180 -3.12 9.08 5.87
C ALA A 180 -3.69 10.44 5.45
N VAL A 181 -2.85 11.34 4.97
CA VAL A 181 -3.26 12.64 4.43
C VAL A 181 -2.95 12.64 2.93
N LEU A 182 -3.97 12.82 2.09
CA LEU A 182 -3.82 12.97 0.64
C LEU A 182 -4.18 14.39 0.25
N LEU A 183 -3.22 15.11 -0.35
CA LEU A 183 -3.45 16.41 -0.96
C LEU A 183 -3.30 16.31 -2.46
N ASP A 184 -4.41 16.40 -3.18
CA ASP A 184 -4.43 16.51 -4.63
C ASP A 184 -4.18 17.96 -5.08
N GLU A 185 -3.78 18.12 -6.35
CA GLU A 185 -3.52 19.42 -6.97
C GLU A 185 -2.46 20.27 -6.26
N CYS A 186 -1.47 19.63 -5.62
CA CYS A 186 -0.41 20.31 -4.88
C CYS A 186 0.49 21.19 -5.75
N SER A 187 0.52 21.01 -7.07
CA SER A 187 1.23 21.97 -7.95
C SER A 187 0.54 23.33 -7.98
N THR A 188 -0.77 23.40 -7.70
CA THR A 188 -1.50 24.65 -7.56
C THR A 188 -1.38 25.16 -6.13
N HIS A 189 -1.63 24.31 -5.14
CA HIS A 189 -1.73 24.72 -3.74
C HIS A 189 -0.38 24.97 -3.09
N MET A 190 0.66 24.26 -3.53
CA MET A 190 2.04 24.35 -3.06
C MET A 190 2.97 24.77 -4.21
N ASP A 191 2.53 25.74 -5.02
CA ASP A 191 3.37 26.33 -6.07
C ASP A 191 4.54 27.12 -5.47
N ALA A 192 5.75 26.87 -5.96
CA ALA A 192 6.99 27.48 -5.49
C ALA A 192 7.04 29.01 -5.66
N ARG A 193 6.23 29.57 -6.57
CA ARG A 193 6.24 31.01 -6.91
C ARG A 193 5.14 31.75 -6.16
N THR A 194 3.97 31.14 -6.06
CA THR A 194 2.73 31.77 -5.61
C THR A 194 2.51 31.59 -4.11
N HIS A 195 2.83 30.41 -3.56
CA HIS A 195 2.53 30.03 -2.17
C HIS A 195 3.78 29.77 -1.32
N SER A 196 4.92 30.36 -1.70
CA SER A 196 6.19 30.13 -1.01
C SER A 196 6.17 30.53 0.46
N ARG A 197 5.48 31.62 0.81
CA ARG A 197 5.33 32.07 2.20
C ARG A 197 4.50 31.07 2.99
N GLU A 198 3.33 30.71 2.48
CA GLU A 198 2.36 29.83 3.15
C GLU A 198 2.96 28.43 3.36
N VAL A 199 3.69 27.90 2.37
CA VAL A 199 4.41 26.63 2.54
C VAL A 199 5.48 26.74 3.63
N ALA A 200 6.18 27.87 3.72
CA ALA A 200 7.21 28.07 4.74
C ALA A 200 6.64 28.30 6.15
N THR A 201 5.55 29.07 6.28
CA THR A 201 5.02 29.54 7.57
C THR A 201 3.89 28.67 8.12
N GLN A 202 3.15 27.96 7.27
CA GLN A 202 2.02 27.11 7.67
C GLN A 202 2.31 25.62 7.45
N TRP A 203 2.64 25.21 6.22
CA TRP A 203 2.84 23.79 5.91
C TRP A 203 4.05 23.17 6.61
N THR A 204 5.23 23.75 6.40
CA THR A 204 6.51 23.19 6.86
C THR A 204 6.55 22.97 8.38
N PRO A 205 6.05 23.89 9.23
CA PRO A 205 5.97 23.67 10.66
C PRO A 205 5.06 22.50 11.06
N VAL A 206 3.93 22.30 10.38
CA VAL A 206 3.02 21.17 10.63
C VAL A 206 3.64 19.87 10.11
N ALA A 207 4.18 19.86 8.89
CA ALA A 207 4.83 18.70 8.28
C ALA A 207 5.96 18.15 9.17
N LYS A 208 6.80 19.01 9.74
CA LYS A 208 7.87 18.60 10.69
C LYS A 208 7.36 18.02 12.01
N ARG A 209 6.07 18.14 12.31
CA ARG A 209 5.41 17.60 13.52
C ARG A 209 4.50 16.41 13.22
N MET A 210 4.29 16.05 11.96
CA MET A 210 3.41 14.95 11.53
C MET A 210 3.68 13.62 12.25
N ALA A 211 4.95 13.30 12.52
CA ALA A 211 5.31 12.12 13.32
C ALA A 211 4.74 12.16 14.75
N LYS A 212 4.76 13.33 15.40
CA LYS A 212 4.20 13.52 16.75
C LYS A 212 2.67 13.59 16.76
N LEU A 213 2.10 13.85 15.58
CA LEU A 213 0.67 13.92 15.31
C LEU A 213 0.16 12.59 14.72
N GLY A 214 0.88 11.48 14.81
CA GLY A 214 0.35 10.18 14.35
C GLY A 214 0.06 10.09 12.84
N VAL A 215 0.65 10.94 12.01
CA VAL A 215 0.55 10.79 10.56
C VAL A 215 1.46 9.66 10.12
N ASP A 216 0.88 8.72 9.39
CA ASP A 216 1.53 7.54 8.85
C ASP A 216 2.00 7.80 7.41
N VAL A 217 1.12 8.36 6.57
CA VAL A 217 1.45 8.78 5.20
C VAL A 217 0.98 10.20 4.96
N GLN A 218 1.85 11.03 4.41
CA GLN A 218 1.52 12.31 3.77
C GLN A 218 1.77 12.18 2.28
N LEU A 219 0.72 12.22 1.45
CA LEU A 219 0.78 12.04 0.01
C LEU A 219 0.38 13.32 -0.72
N ASN A 220 1.30 13.86 -1.52
CA ASN A 220 1.07 15.05 -2.33
C ASN A 220 1.07 14.68 -3.81
N VAL A 221 -0.05 14.90 -4.49
CA VAL A 221 -0.15 14.71 -5.94
C VAL A 221 0.17 16.03 -6.64
N VAL A 222 1.15 16.01 -7.54
CA VAL A 222 1.67 17.21 -8.22
C VAL A 222 1.62 17.02 -9.73
N HIS A 223 1.28 18.08 -10.47
CA HIS A 223 1.33 18.09 -11.92
C HIS A 223 2.75 18.07 -12.46
N SER A 224 3.66 18.79 -11.81
CA SER A 224 5.02 18.97 -12.31
C SER A 224 5.97 19.21 -11.15
N GLY A 225 7.15 18.58 -11.20
CA GLY A 225 8.22 18.92 -10.28
C GLY A 225 8.69 20.36 -10.42
N LYS A 226 8.53 21.00 -11.58
CA LYS A 226 8.99 22.39 -11.77
C LYS A 226 8.30 23.36 -10.82
N ASP A 227 7.00 23.15 -10.63
CA ASP A 227 6.13 24.09 -9.91
C ASP A 227 5.97 23.71 -8.45
N TYR A 228 6.16 22.42 -8.11
CA TYR A 228 6.06 21.98 -6.73
C TYR A 228 7.13 22.60 -5.82
N HIS A 229 6.70 23.08 -4.65
CA HIS A 229 7.56 23.79 -3.71
C HIS A 229 8.80 22.96 -3.29
N PRO A 230 10.00 23.55 -3.26
CA PRO A 230 11.24 22.86 -2.88
C PRO A 230 11.20 22.13 -1.54
N GLU A 231 10.55 22.69 -0.53
CA GLU A 231 10.37 22.03 0.78
C GLU A 231 9.57 20.73 0.66
N GLY A 232 8.54 20.69 -0.19
CA GLY A 232 7.76 19.48 -0.42
C GLY A 232 8.60 18.36 -1.01
N LYS A 233 9.49 18.69 -1.96
CA LYS A 233 10.45 17.74 -2.55
C LYS A 233 11.48 17.26 -1.52
N ARG A 234 12.01 18.17 -0.69
CA ARG A 234 13.00 17.83 0.35
C ARG A 234 12.47 16.83 1.36
N LEU A 235 11.18 16.88 1.66
CA LEU A 235 10.53 15.94 2.57
C LEU A 235 10.26 14.59 1.92
N THR A 236 10.17 14.50 0.59
CA THR A 236 9.81 13.26 -0.12
C THR A 236 10.71 12.08 0.25
N THR A 237 10.11 11.07 0.87
CA THR A 237 10.72 9.76 1.16
C THR A 237 10.35 8.70 0.12
N LEU A 238 9.23 8.91 -0.59
CA LEU A 238 8.81 8.09 -1.73
C LEU A 238 8.33 8.98 -2.88
N GLY A 239 9.15 9.14 -3.90
CA GLY A 239 8.77 9.79 -5.15
C GLY A 239 8.14 8.79 -6.10
N VAL A 240 7.02 9.16 -6.71
CA VAL A 240 6.36 8.38 -7.77
C VAL A 240 6.30 9.24 -9.02
N TRP A 241 6.69 8.68 -10.16
CA TRP A 241 6.59 9.35 -11.45
C TRP A 241 5.70 8.57 -12.41
N LYS A 242 4.61 9.20 -12.84
CA LYS A 242 3.63 8.67 -13.80
C LYS A 242 3.91 9.21 -15.20
N SER A 243 4.55 8.40 -16.03
CA SER A 243 4.70 8.68 -17.47
C SER A 243 3.42 8.39 -18.26
N GLU A 244 2.66 7.38 -17.84
CA GLU A 244 1.46 6.87 -18.50
C GLU A 244 0.42 6.41 -17.46
N LYS A 245 -0.83 6.22 -17.88
CA LYS A 245 -1.94 5.83 -16.98
C LYS A 245 -1.66 4.52 -16.22
N THR A 246 -1.06 3.53 -16.85
CA THR A 246 -0.80 2.19 -16.26
C THR A 246 0.67 1.97 -15.87
N VAL A 247 1.53 2.99 -16.02
CA VAL A 247 2.97 2.86 -15.72
C VAL A 247 3.37 3.84 -14.61
N ALA A 248 4.11 3.37 -13.61
CA ALA A 248 4.74 4.23 -12.60
C ALA A 248 6.18 3.83 -12.32
N GLU A 249 7.01 4.82 -12.02
CA GLU A 249 8.37 4.64 -11.55
C GLU A 249 8.47 5.15 -10.11
N PHE A 250 9.22 4.45 -9.26
CA PHE A 250 9.32 4.78 -7.84
C PHE A 250 10.76 5.06 -7.43
N PHE A 251 10.91 6.02 -6.53
CA PHE A 251 12.15 6.69 -6.20
C PHE A 251 12.23 6.97 -4.69
N SER A 252 13.43 6.94 -4.11
CA SER A 252 13.60 7.16 -2.67
C SER A 252 13.76 8.63 -2.28
N ASN A 253 13.86 9.55 -3.24
CA ASN A 253 13.99 10.98 -2.95
C ASN A 253 13.53 11.87 -4.11
N TRP A 254 13.38 13.17 -3.80
CA TRP A 254 13.22 14.23 -4.78
C TRP A 254 14.09 15.44 -4.40
N ALA A 255 15.12 15.74 -5.21
CA ALA A 255 15.95 16.91 -4.96
C ALA A 255 15.16 18.23 -5.15
N ALA A 256 15.43 19.22 -4.31
CA ALA A 256 14.71 20.50 -4.23
C ALA A 256 14.63 21.25 -5.58
N ASP A 257 15.70 21.18 -6.36
CA ASP A 257 15.92 21.84 -7.65
C ASP A 257 15.63 20.92 -8.85
N ALA A 258 15.24 19.66 -8.62
CA ALA A 258 14.97 18.72 -9.69
C ALA A 258 13.50 18.76 -10.14
N ASP A 259 13.29 18.60 -11.44
CA ASP A 259 11.97 18.49 -12.07
C ASP A 259 11.34 17.10 -11.89
N ARG A 260 12.15 16.12 -11.48
CA ARG A 260 11.76 14.71 -11.38
C ARG A 260 12.46 14.06 -10.16
N PRO A 261 11.81 13.13 -9.46
CA PRO A 261 12.46 12.35 -8.41
C PRO A 261 13.60 11.48 -8.96
N SER A 262 14.49 11.04 -8.07
CA SER A 262 15.71 10.31 -8.43
C SER A 262 15.98 9.17 -7.47
N SER A 263 17.00 8.35 -7.76
CA SER A 263 17.35 7.16 -6.98
C SER A 263 16.23 6.09 -7.01
N PRO A 264 16.09 5.38 -8.15
CA PRO A 264 15.06 4.36 -8.31
C PRO A 264 15.11 3.29 -7.22
N ILE A 265 13.96 2.90 -6.68
CA ILE A 265 13.86 1.78 -5.72
C ILE A 265 13.57 0.43 -6.40
N PHE A 266 13.15 0.48 -7.66
CA PHE A 266 12.97 -0.68 -8.54
C PHE A 266 13.95 -0.64 -9.71
N SER A 267 14.22 -1.80 -10.30
CA SER A 267 15.11 -1.93 -11.46
C SER A 267 14.54 -1.32 -12.75
N GLY A 268 13.26 -0.93 -12.76
CA GLY A 268 12.59 -0.32 -13.90
C GLY A 268 11.16 0.13 -13.55
N PRO A 269 10.42 0.66 -14.55
CA PRO A 269 9.02 1.04 -14.39
C PRO A 269 8.16 -0.17 -14.03
N VAL A 270 7.17 0.07 -13.18
CA VAL A 270 6.08 -0.85 -12.89
C VAL A 270 4.99 -0.58 -13.92
N ALA A 271 4.78 -1.52 -14.83
CA ALA A 271 3.74 -1.48 -15.84
C ALA A 271 2.48 -2.22 -15.35
N GLU A 272 1.39 -2.06 -16.09
CA GLU A 272 0.11 -2.74 -15.84
C GLU A 272 -0.42 -2.51 -14.42
N LEU A 273 -0.20 -1.31 -13.89
CA LEU A 273 -0.81 -0.91 -12.62
C LEU A 273 -2.32 -0.96 -12.76
N GLU A 274 -2.93 -1.80 -11.94
CA GLU A 274 -4.36 -1.85 -11.79
C GLU A 274 -4.88 -0.50 -11.31
N PRO A 275 -6.01 -0.04 -11.86
CA PRO A 275 -6.67 1.13 -11.33
C PRO A 275 -7.08 0.86 -9.88
N THR A 276 -6.93 1.87 -9.01
CA THR A 276 -7.46 1.81 -7.65
C THR A 276 -8.94 1.43 -7.63
N GLY A 277 -9.37 0.70 -6.59
CA GLY A 277 -10.78 0.41 -6.33
C GLY A 277 -11.55 1.62 -5.79
N VAL A 278 -10.85 2.71 -5.46
CA VAL A 278 -11.46 3.94 -4.95
C VAL A 278 -12.29 4.63 -6.04
N GLU A 279 -13.59 4.75 -5.80
CA GLU A 279 -14.46 5.64 -6.55
C GLU A 279 -14.13 7.10 -6.20
N TYR A 280 -13.71 7.89 -7.18
CA TYR A 280 -13.46 9.34 -7.05
C TYR A 280 -13.86 10.06 -8.35
N ASP A 281 -14.11 11.37 -8.25
CA ASP A 281 -14.40 12.22 -9.41
C ASP A 281 -13.09 12.79 -9.98
N PRO A 282 -12.68 12.45 -11.22
CA PRO A 282 -11.48 13.01 -11.84
C PRO A 282 -11.55 14.53 -12.06
N ASP A 283 -12.75 15.11 -12.07
CA ASP A 283 -12.98 16.55 -12.24
C ASP A 283 -13.15 17.28 -10.89
N ASP A 284 -12.90 16.62 -9.74
CA ASP A 284 -12.95 17.26 -8.42
C ASP A 284 -11.90 18.38 -8.33
N THR A 285 -12.36 19.58 -7.98
CA THR A 285 -11.51 20.78 -7.92
C THR A 285 -10.46 20.78 -6.79
N ALA A 286 -10.56 19.82 -5.86
CA ALA A 286 -9.68 19.61 -4.71
C ALA A 286 -9.24 20.93 -4.03
N PRO A 287 -10.18 21.74 -3.52
CA PRO A 287 -9.88 23.10 -3.07
C PRO A 287 -8.97 23.11 -1.84
N TRP A 288 -8.15 24.16 -1.72
CA TRP A 288 -7.26 24.36 -0.58
C TRP A 288 -7.19 25.83 -0.17
N SER A 289 -7.18 26.08 1.14
CA SER A 289 -7.05 27.41 1.72
C SER A 289 -5.92 27.48 2.75
N TRP A 290 -5.09 28.51 2.63
CA TRP A 290 -3.99 28.81 3.54
C TRP A 290 -4.44 29.79 4.64
N ASN A 291 -5.18 29.28 5.62
CA ASN A 291 -5.78 30.06 6.71
C ASN A 291 -5.24 29.72 8.12
N LEU A 292 -4.15 28.95 8.20
CA LEU A 292 -3.53 28.65 9.50
C LEU A 292 -2.76 29.86 10.01
N ASN A 293 -2.87 30.14 11.31
CA ASN A 293 -2.10 31.20 11.94
C ASN A 293 -0.59 30.90 11.85
N GLU A 294 0.18 31.85 11.30
CA GLU A 294 1.63 31.74 11.25
C GLU A 294 2.19 31.67 12.68
N GLY A 295 3.24 30.85 12.88
CA GLY A 295 3.85 30.71 14.20
C GLY A 295 2.99 29.97 15.23
N LEU A 296 1.96 29.20 14.80
CA LEU A 296 1.10 28.41 15.71
C LEU A 296 1.90 27.69 16.80
N PHE A 297 3.04 27.08 16.44
CA PHE A 297 3.88 26.30 17.34
C PHE A 297 5.08 27.05 17.95
N GLU A 298 5.05 28.39 17.97
CA GLU A 298 6.07 29.21 18.65
C GLU A 298 5.78 29.36 20.15
N ALA A 299 4.51 29.31 20.54
CA ALA A 299 4.10 29.34 21.94
C ALA A 299 4.39 28.00 22.62
N ASP A 300 4.86 28.03 23.86
CA ASP A 300 5.01 26.81 24.67
C ASP A 300 3.64 26.33 25.17
N ARG A 301 3.08 25.32 24.51
CA ARG A 301 1.76 24.72 24.79
C ARG A 301 1.83 23.22 24.61
N ASP A 302 0.98 22.50 25.33
CA ASP A 302 0.67 21.10 25.05
C ASP A 302 -0.34 20.97 23.90
N TRP A 303 -0.62 19.73 23.49
CA TRP A 303 -1.50 19.45 22.36
C TRP A 303 -2.93 19.94 22.59
N ASP A 304 -3.46 19.76 23.81
CA ASP A 304 -4.78 20.27 24.19
C ASP A 304 -4.82 21.80 24.11
N GLY A 305 -3.75 22.48 24.54
CA GLY A 305 -3.61 23.93 24.43
C GLY A 305 -3.60 24.43 22.98
N TYR A 306 -3.00 23.68 22.04
CA TYR A 306 -3.07 23.99 20.62
C TYR A 306 -4.46 23.74 20.03
N TYR A 307 -5.08 22.62 20.36
CA TYR A 307 -6.45 22.30 19.90
C TYR A 307 -7.44 23.40 20.29
N ASN A 308 -7.42 23.81 21.56
CA ASN A 308 -8.26 24.88 22.09
C ASN A 308 -8.00 26.26 21.44
N ASP A 309 -6.83 26.52 20.87
CA ASP A 309 -6.52 27.78 20.16
C ASP A 309 -7.07 27.76 18.72
N LEU A 310 -7.17 26.56 18.13
CA LEU A 310 -7.77 26.33 16.81
C LEU A 310 -9.29 26.42 16.89
N GLU A 311 -9.95 25.71 17.81
CA GLU A 311 -11.43 25.72 17.96
C GLU A 311 -12.04 27.11 18.24
N LYS A 312 -11.27 28.02 18.85
CA LYS A 312 -11.76 29.36 19.22
C LYS A 312 -11.88 30.33 18.04
N ARG A 313 -11.51 29.91 16.83
CA ARG A 313 -11.38 30.77 15.64
C ARG A 313 -12.25 30.29 14.51
#